data_AF-A0A4S8JGW3-F1
#
_entry.id   AF-A0A4S8JGW3-F1
#
_cell.length_a   1.000
_cell.length_b   1.000
_cell.length_c   1.000
_cell.angle_alpha   90.00
_cell.angle_beta   90.00
_cell.angle_gamma   90.00
#
_symmetry.space_group_name_H-M   'P 1'
#
loop_
_entity.id
_entity.type
_entity.pdbx_description
1 polymer ?
#
loop_
_entity_poly.entity_id
_entity_poly.type
_entity_poly.pdbx_seq_one_letter_code
_entity_poly.pdbx_strand_id
1 'polypeptide(L)'
;MDQLPHHGDDEEKKTLPEFTLRRFQLSDLDEFMAWASDDRVMRFLREPRTDRAAALGHLKGRIMPHPWYRAICVEDRPVGWVSATPAPDDSLHRASLGYGLAYDH
;
A
#
# COMPACT_ATOMS: atom_id res chain seq x y z
N MET A 1 23.64 13.80 -51.31
CA MET A 1 23.25 13.04 -50.11
C MET A 1 22.29 13.90 -49.32
N ASP A 2 20.98 13.67 -49.50
CA ASP A 2 19.94 14.29 -48.67
C ASP A 2 20.04 13.73 -47.25
N GLN A 3 20.22 14.62 -46.28
CA GLN A 3 20.17 14.28 -44.87
C GLN A 3 18.70 14.01 -44.50
N LEU A 4 18.39 12.80 -44.06
CA LEU A 4 17.10 12.51 -43.43
C LEU A 4 17.00 13.28 -42.10
N PRO A 5 15.83 13.84 -41.75
CA PRO A 5 15.63 14.44 -40.45
C PRO A 5 15.67 13.33 -39.39
N HIS A 6 16.53 13.50 -38.39
CA HIS A 6 16.44 12.77 -37.13
C HIS A 6 15.10 13.13 -36.50
N HIS A 7 14.13 12.23 -36.62
CA HIS A 7 12.94 12.29 -35.80
C HIS A 7 13.40 12.04 -34.36
N GLY A 8 13.43 13.10 -33.56
CA GLY A 8 13.70 12.99 -32.14
C GLY A 8 12.57 12.20 -31.51
N ASP A 9 12.84 10.94 -31.19
CA ASP A 9 12.07 10.19 -30.21
C ASP A 9 12.40 10.74 -28.82
N ASP A 10 12.08 12.02 -28.57
CA ASP A 10 12.01 12.58 -27.22
C ASP A 10 10.67 12.14 -26.61
N GLU A 11 10.53 10.82 -26.42
CA GLU A 11 9.56 10.30 -25.45
C GLU A 11 10.04 10.79 -24.09
N GLU A 12 9.47 11.89 -23.62
CA GLU A 12 9.58 12.36 -22.25
C GLU A 12 9.21 11.19 -21.33
N LYS A 13 10.23 10.49 -20.83
CA LYS A 13 10.05 9.39 -19.87
C LYS A 13 9.36 9.97 -18.65
N LYS A 14 8.05 9.78 -18.59
CA LYS A 14 7.24 10.17 -17.44
C LYS A 14 7.87 9.55 -16.20
N THR A 15 8.50 10.38 -15.37
CA THR A 15 9.09 9.93 -14.12
C THR A 15 7.96 9.42 -13.26
N LEU A 16 7.90 8.11 -13.06
CA LEU A 16 6.95 7.52 -12.15
C LEU A 16 7.30 7.97 -10.73
N PRO A 17 6.31 8.34 -9.91
CA PRO A 17 6.57 8.68 -8.51
C PRO A 17 7.23 7.49 -7.81
N GLU A 18 8.28 7.77 -7.06
CA GLU A 18 8.93 6.77 -6.23
C GLU A 18 8.00 6.38 -5.08
N PHE A 19 7.79 5.08 -4.92
CA PHE A 19 7.07 4.55 -3.76
C PHE A 19 8.00 3.70 -2.91
N THR A 20 7.76 3.70 -1.61
CA THR A 20 8.51 2.90 -0.64
C THR A 20 7.60 1.96 0.12
N LEU A 21 8.18 0.88 0.65
CA LEU A 21 7.50 -0.03 1.56
C LEU A 21 8.16 0.06 2.93
N ARG A 22 7.43 0.55 3.93
CA ARG A 22 7.94 0.65 5.31
C ARG A 22 7.01 0.03 6.33
N ARG A 23 7.52 -0.21 7.54
CA ARG A 23 6.66 -0.60 8.67
C ARG A 23 5.72 0.56 9.00
N PHE A 24 4.50 0.22 9.41
CA PHE A 24 3.56 1.18 9.95
C PHE A 24 4.05 1.76 11.27
N GLN A 25 3.78 3.04 11.47
CA GLN A 25 4.00 3.81 12.69
C GLN A 25 2.66 4.27 13.24
N LEU A 26 2.60 4.62 14.54
CA LEU A 26 1.36 5.12 15.13
C LEU A 26 0.93 6.48 14.56
N SER A 27 1.88 7.26 14.04
CA SER A 27 1.62 8.52 13.33
C SER A 27 0.85 8.32 12.04
N ASP A 28 0.92 7.15 11.41
CA ASP A 28 0.21 6.83 10.17
C ASP A 28 -1.29 6.60 10.39
N LEU A 29 -1.81 6.78 11.60
CA LEU A 29 -3.21 6.45 11.92
C LEU A 29 -4.19 7.28 11.10
N ASP A 30 -3.88 8.55 10.84
CA ASP A 30 -4.74 9.44 10.08
C ASP A 30 -4.82 9.03 8.61
N GLU A 31 -3.68 8.74 7.99
CA GLU A 31 -3.63 8.22 6.62
C GLU A 31 -4.25 6.82 6.54
N PHE A 32 -4.02 5.96 7.53
CA PHE A 32 -4.63 4.63 7.61
C PHE A 32 -6.16 4.69 7.62
N MET A 33 -6.72 5.68 8.31
CA MET A 33 -8.17 5.90 8.34
C MET A 33 -8.72 6.20 6.94
N ALA A 34 -7.97 6.88 6.06
CA ALA A 34 -8.44 7.28 4.73
C ALA A 34 -8.97 6.12 3.88
N TRP A 35 -8.40 4.92 4.02
CA TRP A 35 -8.92 3.72 3.37
C TRP A 35 -9.62 2.76 4.33
N ALA A 36 -9.24 2.74 5.62
CA ALA A 36 -9.85 1.82 6.58
C ALA A 36 -11.31 2.16 6.89
N SER A 37 -11.73 3.42 6.73
CA SER A 37 -13.13 3.84 6.88
C SER A 37 -13.87 3.99 5.55
N ASP A 38 -13.22 3.76 4.39
CA ASP A 38 -13.84 3.91 3.09
C ASP A 38 -14.50 2.60 2.64
N ASP A 39 -15.84 2.59 2.57
CA ASP A 39 -16.63 1.45 2.13
C ASP A 39 -16.26 0.97 0.72
N ARG A 40 -15.84 1.87 -0.18
CA ARG A 40 -15.42 1.53 -1.55
C ARG A 40 -14.17 0.66 -1.55
N VAL A 41 -13.28 0.85 -0.57
CA VAL A 41 -12.08 0.05 -0.37
C VAL A 41 -12.41 -1.20 0.46
N MET A 42 -13.11 -1.02 1.58
CA MET A 42 -13.33 -2.08 2.57
C MET A 42 -14.35 -3.13 2.13
N ARG A 43 -15.18 -2.88 1.12
CA ARG A 43 -16.09 -3.89 0.54
C ARG A 43 -15.41 -5.16 0.04
N PHE A 44 -14.13 -5.10 -0.31
CA PHE A 44 -13.33 -6.27 -0.75
C PHE A 44 -12.59 -6.93 0.41
N LEU A 45 -12.66 -6.33 1.59
CA LEU A 45 -11.97 -6.75 2.80
C LEU A 45 -13.03 -7.14 3.85
N ARG A 46 -12.74 -6.85 5.12
CA ARG A 46 -13.66 -7.01 6.24
C ARG A 46 -14.49 -5.73 6.41
N GLU A 47 -15.24 -5.66 7.50
CA GLU A 47 -16.00 -4.48 7.85
C GLU A 47 -15.11 -3.22 7.95
N PRO A 48 -15.59 -2.07 7.42
CA PRO A 48 -14.94 -0.78 7.56
C PRO A 48 -14.74 -0.40 9.03
N ARG A 49 -13.65 0.34 9.29
CA ARG A 49 -13.36 0.92 10.61
C ARG A 49 -13.58 2.41 10.56
N THR A 50 -14.80 2.80 10.84
CA THR A 50 -15.21 4.21 10.94
C THR A 50 -14.79 4.85 12.26
N ASP A 51 -14.53 4.04 13.30
CA ASP A 51 -14.05 4.51 14.59
C ASP A 51 -12.52 4.53 14.70
N ARG A 52 -11.98 5.64 15.20
CA ARG A 52 -10.53 5.86 15.35
C ARG A 52 -9.91 4.91 16.37
N ALA A 53 -10.59 4.61 17.47
CA ALA A 53 -10.06 3.71 18.49
C ALA A 53 -9.98 2.27 17.96
N ALA A 54 -10.98 1.83 17.19
CA ALA A 54 -10.99 0.57 16.48
C ALA A 54 -9.85 0.47 15.43
N ALA A 55 -9.58 1.54 14.69
CA ALA A 55 -8.46 1.59 13.76
C ALA A 55 -7.10 1.51 14.46
N LEU A 56 -6.92 2.23 15.57
CA LEU A 56 -5.72 2.18 16.39
C LEU A 56 -5.51 0.79 17.01
N GLY A 57 -6.57 0.15 17.51
CA GLY A 57 -6.54 -1.23 17.99
C GLY A 57 -6.15 -2.21 16.88
N HIS A 58 -6.68 -1.98 15.68
CA HIS A 58 -6.22 -2.49 14.39
C HIS A 58 -4.71 -2.52 14.26
N LEU A 59 -4.17 -1.32 14.18
CA LEU A 59 -2.77 -1.05 13.89
C LEU A 59 -1.86 -1.74 14.90
N LYS A 60 -2.14 -1.56 16.20
CA LYS A 60 -1.35 -2.13 17.30
C LYS A 60 -1.47 -3.64 17.43
N GLY A 61 -2.69 -4.16 17.30
CA GLY A 61 -2.99 -5.56 17.62
C GLY A 61 -2.75 -6.53 16.46
N ARG A 62 -2.82 -6.06 15.22
CA ARG A 62 -2.65 -6.93 14.04
C ARG A 62 -1.54 -6.51 13.10
N ILE A 63 -1.46 -5.23 12.76
CA ILE A 63 -0.53 -4.77 11.70
C ILE A 63 0.91 -4.72 12.21
N MET A 64 1.15 -4.03 13.32
CA MET A 64 2.51 -3.84 13.85
C MET A 64 3.20 -5.14 14.30
N PRO A 65 2.50 -6.11 14.92
CA PRO A 65 3.10 -7.40 15.29
C PRO A 65 3.34 -8.32 14.08
N HIS A 66 2.73 -8.03 12.93
CA HIS A 66 2.80 -8.90 11.77
C HIS A 66 4.22 -8.88 11.15
N PRO A 67 4.82 -10.06 10.85
CA PRO A 67 6.22 -10.14 10.41
C PRO A 67 6.47 -9.33 9.13
N TRP A 68 5.52 -9.38 8.20
CA TRP A 68 5.61 -8.68 6.92
C TRP A 68 4.29 -8.02 6.53
N TYR A 69 3.94 -6.94 7.24
CA TYR A 69 2.89 -5.99 6.85
C TYR A 69 3.53 -4.61 6.69
N ARG A 70 3.32 -3.96 5.54
CA ARG A 70 3.99 -2.71 5.18
C ARG A 70 3.00 -1.68 4.66
N ALA A 71 3.25 -0.42 5.00
CA ALA A 71 2.63 0.72 4.36
C ALA A 71 3.23 0.86 2.97
N ILE A 72 2.38 1.10 1.97
CA ILE A 72 2.81 1.58 0.66
C ILE A 72 2.82 3.10 0.78
N CYS A 73 3.97 3.72 0.56
CA CYS A 73 4.14 5.16 0.78
C CYS A 73 4.56 5.88 -0.50
N VAL A 74 3.93 7.03 -0.76
CA VAL A 74 4.35 8.00 -1.79
C VAL A 74 4.76 9.26 -1.04
N GLU A 75 5.97 9.76 -1.26
CA GLU A 75 6.52 10.91 -0.50
C GLU A 75 6.43 10.71 1.03
N ASP A 76 6.75 9.49 1.50
CA ASP A 76 6.64 9.04 2.91
C ASP A 76 5.21 9.03 3.51
N ARG A 77 4.20 9.38 2.71
CA ARG A 77 2.78 9.34 3.10
C ARG A 77 2.18 7.98 2.76
N PRO A 78 1.61 7.23 3.73
CA PRO A 78 0.90 5.98 3.43
C PRO A 78 -0.31 6.19 2.53
N VAL A 79 -0.42 5.36 1.49
CA VAL A 79 -1.52 5.38 0.50
C VAL A 79 -2.26 4.05 0.45
N GLY A 80 -1.87 3.13 1.32
CA GLY A 80 -2.34 1.77 1.34
C GLY A 80 -1.38 0.85 2.07
N TRP A 81 -1.55 -0.44 1.83
CA TRP A 81 -0.79 -1.48 2.51
C TRP A 81 -0.57 -2.70 1.64
N VAL A 82 0.46 -3.46 2.00
CA VAL A 82 0.74 -4.79 1.49
C VAL A 82 1.15 -5.71 2.64
N SER A 83 0.74 -6.98 2.58
CA SER A 83 1.06 -7.98 3.58
C SER A 83 1.35 -9.32 2.93
N ALA A 84 2.28 -10.08 3.49
CA ALA A 84 2.64 -11.42 3.08
C ALA A 84 2.56 -12.34 4.30
N THR A 85 1.67 -13.33 4.25
CA THR A 85 1.51 -14.33 5.30
C THR A 85 1.99 -15.67 4.76
N PRO A 86 2.95 -16.35 5.41
CA PRO A 86 3.32 -17.71 5.02
C PRO A 86 2.09 -18.63 4.96
N ALA A 87 2.12 -19.62 4.07
CA ALA A 87 1.09 -20.64 4.08
C ALA A 87 1.07 -21.36 5.45
N PRO A 88 -0.10 -21.80 5.92
CA PRO A 88 -0.22 -22.45 7.23
C PRO A 88 0.38 -23.86 7.28
N ASP A 89 0.74 -24.42 6.13
CA ASP A 89 1.53 -25.66 6.05
C ASP A 89 3.03 -25.32 6.18
N ASP A 90 3.86 -26.30 6.54
CA ASP A 90 5.33 -26.16 6.64
C ASP A 90 6.00 -25.92 5.26
N SER A 91 5.24 -25.49 4.25
CA SER A 91 5.79 -25.11 2.95
C SER A 91 6.42 -23.72 3.02
N LEU A 92 7.72 -23.70 3.37
CA LEU A 92 8.57 -22.51 3.47
C LEU A 92 8.67 -21.68 2.16
N HIS A 93 8.02 -22.11 1.08
CA HIS A 93 8.07 -21.50 -0.24
C HIS A 93 6.71 -20.96 -0.72
N ARG A 94 5.67 -20.98 0.13
CA ARG A 94 4.35 -20.45 -0.23
C ARG A 94 3.91 -19.38 0.76
N ALA A 95 3.36 -18.29 0.23
CA ALA A 95 2.78 -17.21 1.01
C ALA A 95 1.56 -16.64 0.29
N SER A 96 0.61 -16.14 1.06
CA SER A 96 -0.49 -15.32 0.58
C SER A 96 -0.08 -13.85 0.62
N LEU A 97 -0.19 -13.17 -0.52
CA LEU A 97 -0.02 -11.73 -0.62
C LEU A 97 -1.40 -11.06 -0.64
N GLY A 98 -1.57 -10.03 0.18
CA GLY A 98 -2.75 -9.17 0.16
C GLY A 98 -2.31 -7.71 0.12
N TYR A 99 -3.09 -6.86 -0.55
CA TYR A 99 -2.86 -5.42 -0.59
C TYR A 99 -4.19 -4.66 -0.61
N GLY A 100 -4.13 -3.38 -0.27
CA GLY A 100 -5.25 -2.45 -0.39
C GLY A 100 -4.72 -1.03 -0.57
N LEU A 101 -5.41 -0.22 -1.37
CA LEU A 101 -5.06 1.16 -1.67
C LEU A 101 -6.22 2.08 -1.29
N ALA A 102 -5.91 3.30 -0.87
CA ALA A 102 -6.89 4.36 -0.76
C ALA A 102 -7.54 4.61 -2.12
N TYR A 103 -8.83 4.92 -2.11
CA TYR A 103 -9.55 5.25 -3.34
C TYR A 103 -9.11 6.62 -3.87
N ASP A 104 -8.93 7.59 -2.97
CA ASP A 104 -8.46 8.93 -3.26
C ASP A 104 -7.03 9.09 -2.71
N HIS A 105 -6.06 9.47 -3.57
CA HIS A 105 -4.67 9.75 -3.20
C HIS A 105 -4.16 11.06 -3.80
#